data_AF-A0A2S9GDF3-F1
#
_entry.id   AF-A0A2S9GDF3-F1
#
_cell.length_a   1.000
_cell.length_b   1.000
_cell.length_c   1.000
_cell.angle_alpha   90.00
_cell.angle_beta   90.00
_cell.angle_gamma   90.00
#
_symmetry.space_group_name_H-M   'P 1'
#
loop_
_entity.id
_entity.type
_entity.pdbx_description
1 polymer ?
#
loop_
_entity_poly.entity_id
_entity_poly.type
_entity_poly.pdbx_seq_one_letter_code
_entity_poly.pdbx_strand_id
1 'polypeptide(L)'
;TTFESVLMRYPDRNTVCISSQAGCGMACPFCATGQGGLTRNLATAEILEQVRAAGAELRDRDGGRLSNIVFMGMGEPLANYNRVL
;
A
#
# COMPACT_ATOMS: atom_id res chain seq x y z
N THR A 1 -3.86 -12.57 8.49
CA THR A 1 -4.06 -11.12 8.63
C THR A 1 -4.01 -10.50 7.25
N THR A 2 -5.04 -9.78 6.84
CA THR A 2 -5.14 -9.14 5.52
C THR A 2 -4.53 -7.74 5.54
N PHE A 3 -4.08 -7.27 4.38
CA PHE A 3 -3.72 -5.87 4.13
C PHE A 3 -4.30 -5.45 2.77
N GLU A 4 -4.45 -4.15 2.55
CA GLU A 4 -5.15 -3.61 1.38
C GLU A 4 -4.21 -2.83 0.47
N SER A 5 -4.56 -2.77 -0.82
CA SER A 5 -3.92 -1.91 -1.80
C SER A 5 -4.97 -1.36 -2.75
N VAL A 6 -4.80 -0.13 -3.23
CA VAL A 6 -5.79 0.54 -4.09
C VAL A 6 -5.12 1.05 -5.35
N LEU A 7 -5.60 0.60 -6.51
CA LEU A 7 -5.20 1.14 -7.80
C LEU A 7 -6.17 2.24 -8.22
N MET A 8 -5.66 3.46 -8.39
CA MET A 8 -6.41 4.65 -8.78
C MET A 8 -5.95 5.12 -10.16
N ARG A 9 -6.93 5.33 -11.06
CA ARG A 9 -6.70 5.81 -12.42
C ARG A 9 -7.11 7.27 -12.52
N TYR A 10 -6.20 8.10 -13.01
CA TYR A 10 -6.41 9.51 -13.30
C TYR A 10 -6.13 9.77 -14.78
N PRO A 11 -6.58 10.90 -15.35
CA PRO A 11 -6.34 11.21 -16.76
C PRO A 11 -4.86 11.20 -17.18
N ASP A 12 -3.95 11.57 -16.26
CA ASP A 12 -2.53 11.78 -16.51
C ASP A 12 -1.61 10.76 -15.81
N ARG A 13 -2.15 9.91 -14.92
CA ARG A 13 -1.34 8.96 -14.13
C ARG A 13 -2.15 7.77 -13.64
N ASN A 14 -1.43 6.69 -13.34
CA ASN A 14 -1.94 5.56 -12.57
C ASN A 14 -1.19 5.51 -11.24
N THR A 15 -1.93 5.66 -10.14
CA THR A 15 -1.37 5.66 -8.78
C THR A 15 -1.77 4.40 -8.04
N VAL A 16 -0.81 3.72 -7.42
CA VAL A 16 -1.09 2.67 -6.45
C VAL A 16 -0.86 3.20 -5.03
N CYS A 17 -1.86 3.00 -4.17
CA CYS A 17 -1.78 3.21 -2.74
C CYS A 17 -1.41 1.89 -2.08
N ILE A 18 -0.26 1.84 -1.41
CA ILE A 18 0.30 0.63 -0.81
C ILE A 18 0.37 0.73 0.72
N SER A 19 0.19 -0.42 1.36
CA SER A 19 0.33 -0.63 2.79
C SER A 19 1.77 -0.94 3.17
N SER A 20 2.20 -0.49 4.35
CA SER A 20 3.51 -0.77 4.95
C SER A 20 3.43 -1.73 6.14
N GLN A 21 2.26 -1.88 6.76
CA GLN A 21 2.01 -2.75 7.90
C GLN A 21 0.63 -3.43 7.78
N ALA A 22 0.42 -4.53 8.49
CA ALA A 22 -0.90 -5.11 8.71
C ALA A 22 -1.47 -4.51 9.99
N GLY A 23 -2.34 -3.50 9.84
CA GLY A 23 -2.78 -2.62 10.92
C GLY A 23 -1.85 -1.42 11.11
N CYS A 24 -2.07 -0.62 12.15
CA CYS A 24 -1.23 0.55 12.44
C CYS A 24 -1.16 0.83 13.95
N GLY A 25 0.05 1.07 14.46
CA GLY A 25 0.30 1.30 15.89
C GLY A 25 0.11 2.74 16.33
N MET A 26 -0.15 3.67 15.40
CA MET A 26 -0.25 5.11 15.71
C MET A 26 -1.54 5.49 16.45
N ALA A 27 -2.56 4.63 16.42
CA ALA A 27 -3.84 4.84 17.12
C ALA A 27 -4.50 6.21 16.83
N CYS A 28 -4.34 6.74 15.61
CA CYS A 28 -5.01 7.98 15.19
C CYS A 28 -6.54 7.81 15.30
N PRO A 29 -7.27 8.69 16.01
CA PRO A 29 -8.68 8.46 16.37
C PRO A 29 -9.63 8.43 15.17
N PHE A 30 -9.24 9.07 14.07
CA PHE A 30 -10.01 9.14 12.81
C PHE A 30 -9.66 8.03 11.82
N CYS A 31 -8.66 7.19 12.10
CA CYS A 31 -8.16 6.17 11.18
C CYS A 31 -8.67 4.78 11.58
N ALA A 32 -9.48 4.15 10.72
CA ALA A 32 -9.97 2.78 10.95
C ALA A 32 -8.83 1.77 11.14
N THR A 33 -7.74 1.91 10.38
CA THR A 33 -6.53 1.07 10.55
C THR A 33 -5.88 1.26 11.91
N GLY A 34 -5.85 2.50 12.43
CA GLY A 34 -5.33 2.82 13.76
C GLY A 34 -6.21 2.26 14.87
N GLN A 35 -7.54 2.31 14.71
CA GLN A 35 -8.49 1.69 15.64
C GLN A 35 -8.36 0.17 15.70
N GLY A 36 -7.98 -0.47 14.60
CA GLY A 36 -7.72 -1.92 14.53
C GLY A 36 -6.39 -2.36 15.18
N GLY A 37 -5.53 -1.41 15.58
CA GLY A 37 -4.23 -1.68 16.18
C GLY A 37 -3.19 -2.26 15.19
N LEU A 38 -1.97 -2.49 15.68
CA LEU A 38 -0.88 -3.08 14.89
C LEU A 38 -0.83 -4.60 15.09
N THR A 39 -0.88 -5.36 14.01
CA THR A 39 -0.58 -6.80 14.06
C THR A 39 0.89 -7.07 13.79
N ARG A 40 1.43 -6.58 12.66
CA ARG A 40 2.84 -6.78 12.27
C ARG A 40 3.29 -5.83 11.17
N ASN A 41 4.60 -5.70 11.01
CA ASN A 41 5.22 -5.13 9.82
C ASN A 41 5.05 -6.06 8.60
N LEU A 42 4.90 -5.46 7.41
CA LEU A 42 4.99 -6.20 6.16
C LEU A 42 6.46 -6.44 5.80
N ALA A 43 6.74 -7.59 5.20
CA ALA A 43 8.03 -7.87 4.57
C ALA A 43 8.14 -7.09 3.26
N THR A 44 9.38 -6.80 2.82
CA THR A 44 9.64 -6.10 1.54
C THR A 44 8.95 -6.78 0.36
N ALA A 45 8.91 -8.12 0.34
CA ALA A 45 8.20 -8.87 -0.69
C ALA A 45 6.69 -8.60 -0.70
N GLU A 46 6.04 -8.46 0.46
CA GLU A 46 4.62 -8.15 0.58
C GLU A 46 4.29 -6.70 0.17
N ILE A 47 5.23 -5.77 0.40
CA ILE A 47 5.12 -4.39 -0.06
C ILE A 47 5.25 -4.32 -1.59
N LEU A 48 6.27 -4.97 -2.15
CA LEU A 48 6.50 -5.01 -3.60
C LEU A 48 5.41 -5.77 -4.36
N GLU A 49 4.80 -6.79 -3.76
CA GLU A 49 3.71 -7.55 -4.38
C GLU A 49 2.50 -6.66 -4.71
N GLN A 50 2.19 -5.67 -3.87
CA GLN A 50 1.12 -4.71 -4.15
C GLN A 50 1.40 -3.88 -5.40
N VAL A 51 2.66 -3.48 -5.60
CA VAL A 51 3.10 -2.74 -6.80
C VAL A 51 3.08 -3.64 -8.03
N ARG A 52 3.57 -4.89 -7.90
CA ARG A 52 3.58 -5.89 -8.98
C ARG A 52 2.16 -6.21 -9.44
N ALA A 53 1.24 -6.47 -8.50
CA ALA A 53 -0.16 -6.78 -8.78
C ALA A 53 -0.86 -5.62 -9.48
N ALA A 54 -0.69 -4.38 -9.00
CA ALA A 54 -1.25 -3.19 -9.65
C ALA A 54 -0.70 -2.97 -11.06
N GLY A 55 0.60 -3.21 -11.27
CA GLY A 55 1.22 -3.13 -12.59
C GLY A 55 0.73 -4.20 -13.56
N ALA A 56 0.48 -5.42 -13.08
CA ALA A 56 -0.12 -6.48 -13.88
C ALA A 56 -1.56 -6.14 -14.28
N GLU A 57 -2.38 -5.68 -13.34
CA GLU A 57 -3.77 -5.30 -13.59
C GLU A 57 -3.89 -4.19 -14.65
N LEU A 58 -3.02 -3.18 -14.61
CA LEU A 58 -3.01 -2.11 -15.62
C LEU A 58 -2.60 -2.60 -17.00
N ARG A 59 -1.57 -3.45 -17.06
CA ARG A 59 -1.10 -4.03 -18.32
C ARG A 59 -2.17 -4.89 -18.96
N ASP A 60 -2.79 -5.77 -18.17
CA ASP A 60 -3.66 -6.82 -18.67
C ASP A 60 -5.04 -6.27 -19.09
N ARG A 61 -5.49 -5.16 -18.49
CA ARG A 61 -6.77 -4.52 -18.89
C ARG A 61 -6.65 -3.58 -20.09
N ASP A 62 -5.66 -2.67 -20.08
CA ASP A 62 -5.68 -1.52 -20.98
C ASP A 62 -4.30 -1.18 -21.57
N GLY A 63 -3.29 -2.03 -21.36
CA GLY A 63 -1.90 -1.73 -21.73
C GLY A 63 -1.30 -0.55 -20.95
N GLY A 64 -1.92 -0.15 -19.84
CA GLY A 64 -1.49 0.97 -19.02
C GLY A 64 -0.21 0.68 -18.25
N ARG A 65 0.50 1.74 -17.85
CA ARG A 65 1.69 1.64 -16.97
C ARG A 65 1.41 2.31 -15.64
N LEU A 66 1.88 1.67 -14.56
CA LEU A 66 1.95 2.32 -13.26
C LEU A 66 2.95 3.48 -13.33
N SER A 67 2.55 4.65 -12.84
CA SER A 67 3.37 5.86 -12.92
C SER A 67 3.58 6.56 -11.58
N ASN A 68 2.84 6.18 -10.54
CA ASN A 68 2.94 6.78 -9.22
C ASN A 68 2.67 5.75 -8.11
N ILE A 69 3.41 5.85 -7.00
CA ILE A 69 3.28 4.97 -5.82
C ILE A 69 3.18 5.87 -4.60
N VAL A 70 2.19 5.63 -3.73
CA VAL A 70 2.03 6.36 -2.46
C VAL A 70 1.90 5.40 -1.29
N PHE A 71 2.66 5.66 -0.22
CA PHE A 71 2.54 4.95 1.05
C PHE A 71 1.44 5.59 1.90
N MET A 72 0.19 5.36 1.52
CA MET A 72 -1.00 5.88 2.20
C MET A 72 -2.04 4.79 2.50
N GLY A 73 -1.61 3.53 2.41
CA GLY A 73 -2.44 2.38 2.78
C GLY A 73 -2.42 2.16 4.29
N MET A 74 -2.46 0.89 4.70
CA MET A 74 -2.38 0.51 6.10
C MET A 74 -0.95 0.64 6.64
N GLY A 75 -0.80 1.27 7.80
CA GLY A 75 0.46 1.33 8.55
C GLY A 75 1.18 2.67 8.51
N GLU A 76 2.17 2.83 9.38
CA GLU A 76 3.10 3.95 9.43
C GLU A 76 4.42 3.55 8.75
N PRO A 77 4.72 4.06 7.54
CA PRO A 77 5.89 3.63 6.77
C PRO A 77 7.21 3.86 7.51
N LEU A 78 7.33 4.95 8.26
CA LEU A 78 8.56 5.25 9.01
C LEU A 78 8.76 4.29 10.20
N ALA A 79 7.69 3.67 10.71
CA ALA A 79 7.77 2.60 11.70
C ALA A 79 8.17 1.23 11.10
N ASN A 80 8.24 1.12 9.76
CA ASN A 80 8.72 -0.05 9.03
C ASN A 80 9.88 0.30 8.06
N TYR A 81 10.71 1.28 8.44
CA TYR A 81 11.72 1.90 7.57
C TYR A 81 12.63 0.89 6.85
N ASN A 82 13.18 -0.09 7.60
CA ASN A 82 14.11 -1.10 7.05
C ASN A 82 13.50 -2.02 5.98
N ARG A 83 12.16 -2.07 5.85
CA ARG A 83 11.48 -2.87 4.84
C ARG A 83 10.99 -2.03 3.66
N VAL A 84 10.84 -0.73 3.88
CA VAL A 84 10.35 0.25 2.90
C VAL A 84 11.48 0.80 2.03
N LEU A 85 12.70 0.87 2.56
CA LEU A 85 13.93 1.23 1.83
C LEU A 85 14.54 0.02 1.10
#